data_AF-V5RXF0-F1
#
_entry.id   AF-V5RXF0-F1
#
_cell.length_a   1.000
_cell.length_b   1.000
_cell.length_c   1.000
_cell.angle_alpha   90.00
_cell.angle_beta   90.00
_cell.angle_gamma   90.00
#
_symmetry.space_group_name_H-M   'P 1'
#
loop_
_entity.id
_entity.type
_entity.pdbx_description
1 polymer ?
#
loop_
_entity_poly.entity_id
_entity_poly.type
_entity_poly.pdbx_seq_one_letter_code
_entity_poly.pdbx_strand_id
1 'polypeptide(L)'
;MPAKTNRKKTGRTKRAVHRLKRPFETDGLYLFKLILVILLGSFWVKFGEPVVWSHITVYAVPVGVMVGLVLIRTLEHFQTDRKIWYAILIMIGIISALSPAGIVV
;
A
#
# COMPACT_ATOMS: atom_id res chain seq x y z
N MET A 1 12.56 -39.54 48.93
CA MET A 1 12.56 -39.33 47.46
C MET A 1 11.87 -38.01 47.14
N PRO A 2 12.55 -36.95 46.66
CA PRO A 2 11.86 -35.72 46.26
C PRO A 2 11.42 -35.78 44.78
N ALA A 3 10.17 -35.41 44.53
CA ALA A 3 9.54 -35.38 43.21
C ALA A 3 10.12 -34.27 42.33
N LYS A 4 10.52 -34.61 41.09
CA LYS A 4 11.00 -33.65 40.09
C LYS A 4 9.87 -32.76 39.60
N THR A 5 9.99 -31.47 39.83
CA THR A 5 9.04 -30.45 39.35
C THR A 5 9.23 -30.22 37.84
N ASN A 6 8.18 -30.45 37.05
CA ASN A 6 8.18 -30.23 35.60
C ASN A 6 7.70 -28.80 35.29
N ARG A 7 8.63 -27.87 35.08
CA ARG A 7 8.30 -26.49 34.68
C ARG A 7 8.11 -26.39 33.17
N LYS A 8 6.87 -26.51 32.71
CA LYS A 8 6.44 -26.05 31.37
C LYS A 8 6.46 -24.51 31.30
N LYS A 9 7.59 -23.91 30.93
CA LYS A 9 7.71 -22.47 30.62
C LYS A 9 8.33 -22.24 29.24
N THR A 10 7.61 -22.55 28.16
CA THR A 10 8.16 -22.36 26.79
C THR A 10 7.22 -21.67 25.80
N GLY A 11 6.02 -21.24 26.20
CA GLY A 11 5.08 -20.55 25.31
C GLY A 11 5.14 -19.01 25.32
N ARG A 12 5.35 -18.38 26.49
CA ARG A 12 5.22 -16.92 26.65
C ARG A 12 6.37 -16.13 26.03
N THR A 13 7.58 -16.66 26.06
CA THR A 13 8.78 -15.94 25.61
C THR A 13 8.81 -15.77 24.07
N LYS A 14 8.29 -16.75 23.31
CA LYS A 14 8.32 -16.69 21.84
C LYS A 14 7.43 -15.58 21.25
N ARG A 15 6.31 -15.25 21.91
CA ARG A 15 5.42 -14.15 21.48
C ARG A 15 6.03 -12.76 21.70
N ALA A 16 6.80 -12.58 22.77
CA ALA A 16 7.47 -11.31 23.04
C ALA A 16 8.54 -11.01 21.98
N VAL A 17 9.32 -12.02 21.59
CA VAL A 17 10.40 -11.89 20.59
C VAL A 17 9.87 -11.57 19.19
N HIS A 18 8.69 -12.09 18.81
CA HIS A 18 8.10 -11.82 17.50
C HIS A 18 7.60 -10.37 17.34
N ARG A 19 7.30 -9.70 18.46
CA ARG A 19 6.87 -8.29 18.49
C ARG A 19 8.04 -7.31 18.33
N LEU A 20 9.25 -7.75 18.68
CA LEU A 20 10.51 -6.99 18.58
C LEU A 20 11.11 -6.97 17.17
N LYS A 21 10.61 -7.78 16.23
CA LYS A 21 11.10 -7.85 14.84
C LYS A 21 10.39 -6.90 13.86
N ARG A 22 9.74 -5.84 14.34
CA ARG A 22 9.36 -4.76 13.43
C ARG A 22 10.62 -3.96 13.13
N PRO A 23 11.11 -3.91 11.88
CA PRO A 23 12.19 -3.01 11.53
C PRO A 23 11.76 -1.59 11.92
N PHE A 24 12.65 -0.90 12.63
CA PHE A 24 12.42 0.49 12.98
C PHE A 24 12.50 1.30 11.68
N GLU A 25 11.35 1.68 11.16
CA GLU A 25 11.26 2.61 10.04
C GLU A 25 11.37 4.03 10.58
N THR A 26 12.18 4.88 9.93
CA THR A 26 12.29 6.28 10.32
C THR A 26 11.04 7.04 9.90
N ASP A 27 10.61 8.01 10.71
CA ASP A 27 9.41 8.83 10.44
C ASP A 27 9.46 9.48 9.04
N GLY A 28 10.66 9.88 8.60
CA GLY A 28 10.86 10.45 7.27
C GLY A 28 10.62 9.46 6.13
N LEU A 29 11.00 8.19 6.29
CA LEU A 29 10.79 7.17 5.25
C LEU A 29 9.33 6.77 5.15
N TYR A 30 8.63 6.71 6.29
CA TYR A 30 7.19 6.52 6.33
C TYR A 30 6.45 7.68 5.65
N LEU A 31 6.83 8.92 5.95
CA LEU A 31 6.24 10.12 5.34
C LEU A 31 6.53 10.17 3.82
N PHE A 32 7.73 9.79 3.40
CA PHE A 32 8.08 9.67 1.98
C PHE A 32 7.21 8.64 1.25
N LYS A 33 7.02 7.45 1.84
CA LYS A 33 6.10 6.43 1.29
C LYS A 33 4.69 6.98 1.14
N LEU A 34 4.20 7.73 2.13
CA LEU A 34 2.88 8.36 2.10
C LEU A 34 2.76 9.36 0.94
N ILE A 35 3.72 10.26 0.79
CA ILE A 35 3.76 11.21 -0.32
C ILE A 35 3.81 10.49 -1.66
N LEU A 36 4.64 9.45 -1.78
CA LEU A 36 4.76 8.65 -3.00
C LEU A 36 3.43 7.99 -3.37
N VAL A 37 2.72 7.42 -2.41
CA VAL A 37 1.39 6.82 -2.61
C VAL A 37 0.37 7.89 -3.02
N ILE A 38 0.42 9.08 -2.43
CA ILE A 38 -0.44 10.20 -2.81
C ILE A 38 -0.19 10.61 -4.26
N LEU A 39 1.07 10.79 -4.65
CA LEU A 39 1.46 11.17 -6.01
C LEU A 39 1.03 10.12 -7.04
N LEU A 40 1.24 8.83 -6.72
CA LEU A 40 0.81 7.73 -7.58
C LEU A 40 -0.72 7.65 -7.69
N GLY A 41 -1.45 7.81 -6.59
CA GLY A 41 -2.92 7.80 -6.62
C GLY A 41 -3.50 8.94 -7.45
N SER A 42 -2.84 10.10 -7.44
CA SER A 42 -3.26 11.28 -8.20
C SER A 42 -2.77 11.31 -9.65
N PHE A 43 -1.90 10.37 -10.03
CA PHE A 43 -1.40 10.27 -11.39
C PHE A 43 -2.37 9.51 -12.29
N TRP A 44 -3.14 10.28 -13.05
CA TRP A 44 -4.08 9.81 -14.08
C TRP A 44 -3.65 10.31 -15.45
N VAL A 45 -3.76 9.45 -16.45
CA VAL A 45 -3.67 9.85 -17.86
C VAL A 45 -5.09 9.98 -18.37
N LYS A 46 -5.49 11.19 -18.73
CA LYS A 46 -6.82 11.51 -19.26
C LYS A 46 -6.66 11.80 -20.75
N PHE A 47 -7.56 11.27 -21.56
CA PHE A 47 -7.53 11.52 -23.00
C PHE A 47 -8.40 12.72 -23.34
N GLY A 48 -7.88 13.67 -24.12
CA GLY A 48 -8.65 14.80 -24.63
C GLY A 48 -9.76 14.36 -25.59
N GLU A 49 -9.43 13.39 -26.45
CA GLU A 49 -10.39 12.67 -27.31
C GLU A 49 -10.55 11.23 -26.81
N PRO A 50 -11.78 10.72 -26.63
CA PRO A 50 -11.98 9.39 -26.09
C PRO A 50 -11.43 8.31 -27.02
N VAL A 51 -10.67 7.38 -26.46
CA VAL A 51 -10.20 6.20 -27.21
C VAL A 51 -11.35 5.20 -27.27
N VAL A 52 -11.87 4.97 -28.47
CA VAL A 52 -12.95 4.00 -28.72
C VAL A 52 -12.36 2.72 -29.29
N TRP A 53 -12.52 1.62 -28.58
CA TRP A 53 -12.15 0.29 -29.07
C TRP A 53 -13.38 -0.60 -29.12
N SER A 54 -13.90 -0.79 -30.34
CA SER A 54 -15.17 -1.50 -30.59
C SER A 54 -16.33 -0.87 -29.81
N HIS A 55 -16.69 -1.43 -28.65
CA HIS A 55 -17.78 -0.98 -27.79
C HIS A 55 -17.32 -0.37 -26.45
N ILE A 56 -16.01 -0.25 -26.24
CA ILE A 56 -15.44 0.29 -25.00
C ILE A 56 -14.90 1.69 -25.29
N THR A 57 -15.43 2.68 -24.58
CA THR A 57 -14.93 4.05 -24.61
C THR A 57 -14.10 4.31 -23.37
N VAL A 58 -12.82 4.66 -23.56
CA VAL A 58 -11.89 4.95 -22.47
C VAL A 58 -11.58 6.44 -22.44
N TYR A 59 -11.99 7.11 -21.37
CA TYR A 59 -11.74 8.54 -21.15
C TYR A 59 -10.47 8.79 -20.32
N ALA A 60 -10.10 7.85 -19.46
CA ALA A 60 -8.95 7.99 -18.58
C ALA A 60 -8.41 6.63 -18.14
N VAL A 61 -7.11 6.58 -17.87
CA VAL A 61 -6.39 5.42 -17.37
C VAL A 61 -5.71 5.79 -16.05
N PRO A 62 -6.00 5.06 -14.96
CA PRO A 62 -5.37 5.27 -13.66
C PRO A 62 -3.97 4.64 -13.61
N VAL A 63 -3.06 5.12 -14.46
CA VAL A 63 -1.70 4.55 -14.60
C VAL A 63 -0.98 4.53 -13.26
N GLY A 64 -1.08 5.61 -12.47
CA GLY A 64 -0.42 5.70 -11.18
C GLY A 64 -0.98 4.75 -10.13
N VAL A 65 -2.28 4.47 -10.14
CA VAL A 65 -2.88 3.46 -9.26
C VAL A 65 -2.37 2.07 -9.62
N MET A 66 -2.31 1.74 -10.91
CA MET A 66 -1.81 0.43 -11.36
C MET A 66 -0.34 0.23 -10.97
N VAL A 67 0.50 1.23 -11.20
CA VAL A 67 1.91 1.22 -10.79
C VAL A 67 2.04 1.16 -9.26
N GLY A 68 1.24 1.97 -8.54
CA GLY A 68 1.24 2.02 -7.08
C GLY A 68 0.85 0.68 -6.43
N LEU A 69 -0.09 -0.06 -7.01
CA LEU A 69 -0.47 -1.39 -6.52
C LEU A 69 0.70 -2.38 -6.54
N VAL A 70 1.48 -2.36 -7.63
CA VAL A 70 2.68 -3.19 -7.77
C VAL A 70 3.78 -2.70 -6.83
N LEU A 71 4.01 -1.39 -6.76
CA LEU A 71 5.07 -0.79 -5.96
C LEU A 71 4.86 -1.01 -4.45
N ILE A 72 3.64 -0.87 -3.94
CA ILE A 72 3.34 -1.15 -2.52
C ILE A 72 3.62 -2.63 -2.21
N ARG A 73 3.37 -3.54 -3.16
CA ARG A 73 3.63 -4.97 -2.97
C ARG A 73 5.12 -5.27 -2.82
N THR A 74 5.97 -4.55 -3.55
CA THR A 74 7.43 -4.76 -3.55
C THR A 74 8.12 -4.04 -2.39
N LEU A 75 7.68 -2.85 -2.02
CA LEU A 75 8.31 -2.04 -0.96
C LEU A 75 7.87 -2.45 0.46
N GLU A 76 6.65 -2.96 0.63
CA GLU A 76 6.10 -3.25 1.94
C GLU A 76 5.98 -4.76 2.19
N HIS A 77 6.76 -5.26 3.14
CA HIS A 77 6.81 -6.70 3.45
C HIS A 77 5.68 -7.15 4.39
N PHE A 78 5.19 -6.26 5.26
CA PHE A 78 4.15 -6.59 6.24
C PHE A 78 2.76 -6.51 5.62
N GLN A 79 1.95 -7.56 5.83
CA GLN A 79 0.60 -7.62 5.26
C GLN A 79 -0.36 -6.57 5.84
N THR A 80 -0.24 -6.23 7.12
CA THR A 80 -1.10 -5.22 7.76
C THR A 80 -0.84 -3.84 7.18
N ASP A 81 0.43 -3.48 7.02
CA ASP A 81 0.83 -2.14 6.57
C ASP A 81 0.48 -1.96 5.08
N ARG A 82 0.66 -3.00 4.26
CA ARG A 82 0.19 -3.03 2.85
C ARG A 82 -1.29 -2.68 2.69
N LYS A 83 -2.18 -3.17 3.57
CA LYS A 83 -3.61 -2.91 3.47
C LYS A 83 -3.93 -1.42 3.63
N ILE A 84 -3.22 -0.75 4.55
CA ILE A 84 -3.38 0.69 4.78
C ILE A 84 -2.89 1.46 3.56
N TRP A 85 -1.72 1.11 3.02
CA TRP A 85 -1.19 1.74 1.80
C TRP A 85 -2.12 1.58 0.59
N TYR A 86 -2.68 0.37 0.39
CA TYR A 86 -3.65 0.15 -0.68
C TYR A 86 -4.93 0.97 -0.48
N ALA A 87 -5.44 1.05 0.75
CA ALA A 87 -6.62 1.85 1.05
C ALA A 87 -6.39 3.33 0.71
N ILE A 88 -5.23 3.88 1.10
CA ILE A 88 -4.85 5.27 0.79
C ILE A 88 -4.72 5.46 -0.72
N LEU A 89 -4.01 4.57 -1.42
CA LEU A 89 -3.82 4.65 -2.88
C LEU A 89 -5.16 4.68 -3.62
N ILE A 90 -6.07 3.76 -3.28
CA ILE A 90 -7.39 3.65 -3.91
C ILE A 90 -8.25 4.87 -3.58
N MET A 91 -8.25 5.31 -2.31
CA MET A 91 -9.01 6.48 -1.88
C MET A 91 -8.59 7.72 -2.67
N ILE A 92 -7.28 7.95 -2.79
CA ILE A 92 -6.75 9.08 -3.57
C ILE A 92 -7.04 8.91 -5.05
N GLY A 93 -6.90 7.70 -5.59
CA GLY A 93 -7.29 7.38 -6.96
C GLY A 93 -8.72 7.78 -7.26
N ILE A 94 -9.67 7.42 -6.40
CA ILE A 94 -11.08 7.78 -6.57
C ILE A 94 -11.28 9.30 -6.50
N ILE A 95 -10.66 9.97 -5.52
CA ILE A 95 -10.75 11.44 -5.38
C ILE A 95 -10.18 12.14 -6.62
N SER A 96 -9.03 11.68 -7.12
CA SER A 96 -8.39 12.25 -8.31
C SER A 96 -9.11 11.91 -9.61
N ALA A 97 -9.82 10.79 -9.68
CA ALA A 97 -10.68 10.48 -10.82
C ALA A 97 -11.73 11.57 -11.06
N LEU A 98 -12.30 12.10 -9.96
CA LEU A 98 -13.32 13.16 -9.96
C LEU A 98 -12.74 14.56 -10.16
N SER A 99 -11.42 14.73 -10.01
CA SER A 99 -10.73 16.01 -10.16
C SER A 99 -10.20 16.19 -11.59
N PRO A 100 -10.07 17.41 -12.13
CA PRO A 100 -9.31 17.66 -13.36
C PRO A 100 -7.79 17.40 -13.20
N ALA A 101 -7.34 17.00 -12.02
CA ALA A 101 -5.95 16.61 -11.76
C ALA A 101 -5.57 15.37 -12.60
N GLY A 102 -4.56 15.52 -13.45
CA GLY A 102 -4.03 14.47 -14.31
C GLY A 102 -3.24 15.06 -15.48
N ILE A 103 -2.59 14.18 -16.25
CA ILE A 103 -1.99 14.56 -17.53
C ILE A 103 -3.06 14.34 -18.59
N VAL A 104 -3.45 15.43 -19.25
CA VAL A 104 -4.31 15.36 -20.43
C VAL A 104 -3.42 15.18 -21.64
N VAL A 105 -3.66 14.11 -22.40
CA VAL A 105 -2.97 13.80 -23.66
C VAL A 105 -3.98 13.71 -24.79
#